data_AF-A0A1H0JH26-F1
#
_entry.id   AF-A0A1H0JH26-F1
#
_cell.length_a   1.000
_cell.length_b   1.000
_cell.length_c   1.000
_cell.angle_alpha   90.00
_cell.angle_beta   90.00
_cell.angle_gamma   90.00
#
_symmetry.space_group_name_H-M   'P 1'
#
loop_
_entity.id
_entity.type
_entity.pdbx_description
1 polymer ?
#
loop_
_entity_poly.entity_id
_entity_poly.type
_entity_poly.pdbx_seq_one_letter_code
_entity_poly.pdbx_strand_id
1 'polypeptide(L)' 'MHYGPSTGSGFCGQYDDQFWSIGSSGMIQNLFSGNCLATHGAEVFTSTCNSNYADQRWNR' A
#
# COMPACT_ATOMS: atom_id res chain seq x y z
N MET A 1 8.36 -18.95 6.17
CA MET A 1 9.07 -18.39 5.01
C MET A 1 8.70 -19.24 3.81
N HIS A 2 7.78 -18.78 2.96
CA HIS A 2 7.45 -19.48 1.72
C HIS A 2 7.76 -18.53 0.56
N TYR A 3 8.88 -18.78 -0.10
CA TYR A 3 9.18 -18.27 -1.44
C TYR A 3 8.66 -19.34 -2.42
N GLY A 4 7.64 -19.00 -3.20
CA GLY A 4 7.06 -19.80 -4.29
C GLY A 4 6.90 -18.93 -5.55
N PRO A 5 6.83 -19.52 -6.75
CA PRO A 5 7.60 -19.11 -7.91
C PRO A 5 7.10 -17.83 -8.59
N SER A 6 8.08 -17.13 -9.17
CA SER A 6 7.99 -15.87 -9.90
C SER A 6 7.19 -15.98 -11.19
N THR A 7 5.91 -15.61 -11.15
CA THR A 7 5.22 -14.92 -12.25
C THR A 7 4.35 -13.78 -11.69
N GLY A 8 5.01 -12.69 -11.28
CA GLY A 8 4.49 -11.31 -11.37
C GLY A 8 3.53 -10.79 -10.30
N SER A 9 2.76 -11.62 -9.61
CA SER A 9 1.91 -11.16 -8.51
C SER A 9 1.52 -12.37 -7.69
N GLY A 10 1.88 -12.41 -6.40
CA GLY A 10 1.34 -13.42 -5.49
C GLY A 10 -0.18 -13.48 -5.65
N PHE A 11 -0.75 -14.69 -5.66
CA PHE A 11 -2.19 -14.90 -5.81
C PHE A 11 -2.94 -13.93 -4.89
N CYS A 12 -3.96 -13.25 -5.41
CA CYS A 12 -4.73 -12.25 -4.66
C CYS A 12 -5.13 -12.81 -3.29
N GLY A 13 -4.65 -12.18 -2.22
CA GLY A 13 -5.01 -12.53 -0.85
C GLY A 13 -4.23 -13.72 -0.27
N GLN A 14 -3.15 -14.15 -0.89
CA GLN A 14 -2.25 -15.16 -0.31
C GLN A 14 -1.31 -14.57 0.74
N TYR A 15 -1.00 -13.28 0.64
CA TYR A 15 -0.10 -12.60 1.56
C TYR A 15 -0.81 -11.41 2.23
N ASP A 16 -0.60 -11.27 3.54
CA ASP A 16 -1.24 -10.22 4.33
C ASP A 16 -0.88 -8.81 3.84
N ASP A 17 0.29 -8.67 3.20
CA ASP A 17 0.78 -7.42 2.61
C ASP A 17 0.06 -7.02 1.31
N GLN A 18 -0.90 -7.82 0.84
CA GLN A 18 -1.72 -7.49 -0.33
C GLN A 18 -3.11 -6.96 0.01
N PHE A 19 -3.46 -6.83 1.29
CA PHE A 19 -4.73 -6.23 1.70
C PHE A 19 -4.58 -4.74 1.99
N TRP A 20 -5.43 -3.93 1.36
CA TRP A 20 -5.38 -2.47 1.43
C TRP A 20 -6.76 -1.88 1.73
N SER A 21 -6.80 -0.79 2.49
CA SER A 21 -8.01 -0.03 2.83
C SER A 21 -7.86 1.41 2.41
N ILE A 22 -8.89 1.99 1.78
CA ILE A 22 -8.94 3.42 1.47
C ILE A 22 -9.83 4.15 2.50
N GLY A 23 -9.23 5.08 3.24
CA GLY A 23 -9.94 5.91 4.21
C GLY A 23 -10.69 7.08 3.56
N SER A 24 -11.60 7.71 4.30
CA SER A 24 -12.36 8.90 3.84
C SER A 24 -11.49 10.10 3.48
N SER A 25 -10.24 10.12 3.97
CA SER A 25 -9.26 11.14 3.65
C SER A 25 -8.47 10.86 2.35
N GLY A 26 -8.78 9.77 1.63
CA GLY A 26 -8.09 9.37 0.40
C GLY A 26 -6.71 8.73 0.62
N MET A 27 -6.35 8.40 1.85
CA MET A 27 -5.16 7.59 2.15
C MET A 27 -5.46 6.11 1.91
N ILE A 28 -4.55 5.40 1.24
CA ILE A 28 -4.60 3.95 1.03
C ILE A 28 -3.62 3.31 2.02
N GLN A 29 -4.13 2.57 3.00
CA GLN A 29 -3.34 1.93 4.06
C GLN A 29 -3.18 0.43 3.80
N ASN A 30 -1.95 -0.07 3.92
CA ASN A 30 -1.65 -1.50 3.93
C ASN A 30 -2.05 -2.12 5.28
N LEU A 31 -2.88 -3.16 5.27
CA LEU A 31 -3.41 -3.73 6.51
C LEU A 31 -2.38 -4.55 7.31
N PHE A 32 -1.32 -5.05 6.66
CA PHE A 32 -0.25 -5.78 7.35
C PHE A 32 0.74 -4.86 8.06
N SER A 33 1.28 -3.86 7.34
CA SER A 33 2.29 -2.94 7.89
C SER A 33 1.70 -1.73 8.63
N GLY A 34 0.44 -1.38 8.37
CA GLY A 34 -0.18 -0.16 8.88
C GLY A 34 0.30 1.13 8.20
N ASN A 35 1.20 1.05 7.22
CA ASN A 35 1.70 2.19 6.46
C ASN A 35 0.78 2.58 5.31
N CYS A 36 0.87 3.83 4.86
CA CYS A 36 0.11 4.37 3.75
C CYS A 36 0.95 4.40 2.46
N LEU A 37 0.26 4.20 1.33
CA LEU A 37 0.83 4.37 0.01
C LEU A 37 1.14 5.84 -0.24
N ALA A 38 2.37 6.13 -0.61
CA ALA A 38 2.87 7.47 -0.92
C ALA A 38 3.51 7.47 -2.31
N THR A 39 3.60 8.64 -2.93
CA THR A 39 4.34 8.83 -4.18
C THR A 39 5.20 10.07 -4.14
N HIS A 40 6.48 9.94 -4.50
CA HIS A 40 7.35 11.10 -4.69
C HIS A 40 7.92 11.05 -6.11
N GLY A 41 7.48 11.98 -6.96
CA GLY A 41 7.78 11.94 -8.39
C GLY A 41 7.20 10.69 -9.05
N ALA A 42 8.08 9.80 -9.53
CA ALA A 42 7.70 8.56 -10.21
C ALA A 42 7.78 7.31 -9.30
N GLU A 43 8.24 7.46 -8.06
CA GLU A 43 8.43 6.35 -7.14
C GLU A 43 7.23 6.21 -6.21
N VAL A 44 6.68 4.99 -6.14
CA VAL A 44 5.61 4.62 -5.21
C VAL A 44 6.20 3.77 -4.10
N PHE A 45 5.94 4.15 -2.86
CA PHE A 45 6.47 3.49 -1.67
C PHE A 45 5.44 3.51 -0.53
N THR A 46 5.76 2.86 0.59
CA THR A 46 4.96 2.93 1.81
C THR A 46 5.66 3.78 2.86
N SER A 47 4.91 4.59 3.59
CA SER A 47 5.43 5.39 4.72
C SER A 47 4.39 5.52 5.81
N THR A 48 4.78 6.02 6.99
CA THR A 48 3.84 6.27 8.08
C THR A 48 2.69 7.16 7.59
N CYS A 49 1.46 6.71 7.83
CA CYS A 49 0.27 7.47 7.46
C CYS A 49 0.27 8.85 8.12
N ASN A 50 0.22 9.91 7.31
CA ASN A 50 0.20 11.27 7.81
C ASN A 50 -0.77 12.12 6.99
N SER A 51 -1.82 12.60 7.64
CA SER A 51 -2.85 13.40 6.99
C SER A 51 -2.37 14.77 6.50
N ASN A 52 -1.21 15.24 6.95
CA ASN A 52 -0.62 16.48 6.46
C ASN A 52 0.17 16.30 5.17
N TYR A 53 0.42 15.06 4.73
CA TYR A 53 1.21 14.78 3.55
C TYR A 53 0.31 14.59 2.33
N ALA A 54 0.50 15.46 1.32
CA ALA A 54 -0.29 15.46 0.10
C ALA A 54 0.08 14.31 -0.86
N ASP A 55 1.30 13.78 -0.74
CA ASP A 55 1.82 12.64 -1.51
C ASP A 55 1.19 11.29 -1.13
N GLN A 56 0.39 11.26 -0.06
CA GLN A 56 -0.37 10.08 0.38
C GLN A 56 -1.86 10.15 0.00
N ARG A 57 -2.25 11.05 -0.91
CA ARG A 57 -3.65 11.27 -1.31
C ARG A 57 -3.95 10.65 -2.67
N TRP A 58 -4.93 9.76 -2.69
CA TRP A 58 -5.37 9.02 -3.86
C TRP A 58 -6.88 9.13 -4.04
N ASN A 59 -7.32 9.22 -5.28
CA ASN A 59 -8.74 9.16 -5.64
C ASN A 59 -9.08 7.75 -6.13
N ARG A 60 -10.32 7.33 -5.88
CA ARG A 60 -10.87 6.05 -6.31
C ARG A 60 -11.39 6.12 -7.74
#